data_AF-A0A355BNF1-F1
#
_entry.id   AF-A0A355BNF1-F1
#
_cell.length_a   1.000
_cell.length_b   1.000
_cell.length_c   1.000
_cell.angle_alpha   90.00
_cell.angle_beta   90.00
_cell.angle_gamma   90.00
#
_symmetry.space_group_name_H-M   'P 1'
#
loop_
_entity.id
_entity.type
_entity.pdbx_description
1 polymer ?
#
loop_
_entity_poly.entity_id
_entity_poly.type
_entity_poly.pdbx_seq_one_letter_code
_entity_poly.pdbx_strand_id
1 'polypeptide(L)'
;LLNRRGFASFLLCPDCGFVPFCPRCDISLTYHLSTGRLHCHYCGYQQPILRSCPDCGSDRLRTQGVGTERLEAALEARFPDAKVGRMDRDTTSGRNAHARILQAFGQGKFDILVGTQMIAKGLDFPRVTLVGVVGADSGLY
;
A
#
# COMPACT_ATOMS: atom_id res chain seq x y z
N LEU A 1 5.62 -11.85 17.04
CA LEU A 1 5.36 -10.43 16.68
C LEU A 1 5.58 -10.26 15.19
N LEU A 2 4.56 -10.65 14.41
CA LEU A 2 4.60 -10.63 12.96
C LEU A 2 4.34 -9.18 12.53
N ASN A 3 5.38 -8.48 12.07
CA ASN A 3 5.17 -7.23 11.33
C ASN A 3 4.13 -7.53 10.25
N ARG A 4 2.93 -6.92 10.38
CA ARG A 4 1.83 -7.02 9.41
C ARG A 4 2.32 -6.31 8.13
N ARG A 5 3.01 -7.10 7.33
CA ARG A 5 3.70 -6.74 6.09
C ARG A 5 2.72 -6.05 5.14
N GLY A 6 3.11 -4.84 4.71
CA GLY A 6 2.75 -4.16 3.45
C GLY A 6 1.27 -4.14 3.09
N PHE A 7 0.69 -2.93 3.04
CA PHE A 7 -0.59 -2.49 2.47
C PHE A 7 -1.24 -3.41 1.41
N ALA A 8 -1.59 -4.64 1.79
CA ALA A 8 -2.21 -5.60 0.90
C ALA A 8 -3.58 -5.03 0.58
N SER A 9 -3.85 -4.76 -0.71
CA SER A 9 -5.15 -4.27 -1.12
C SER A 9 -6.23 -5.20 -0.57
N PHE A 10 -7.27 -4.66 0.04
CA PHE A 10 -8.41 -5.37 0.60
C PHE A 10 -9.69 -4.67 0.18
N LEU A 11 -10.84 -5.33 0.32
CA LEU A 11 -12.14 -4.73 0.02
C LEU A 11 -12.76 -4.21 1.32
N LEU A 12 -13.32 -3.00 1.28
CA LEU A 12 -13.95 -2.33 2.41
C LEU A 12 -15.29 -1.72 1.98
N CYS A 13 -16.32 -1.85 2.82
CA CYS A 13 -17.52 -1.04 2.72
C CYS A 13 -17.33 0.27 3.52
N PRO A 14 -17.36 1.45 2.88
CA PRO A 14 -17.21 2.72 3.59
C PRO A 14 -18.43 3.06 4.45
N ASP A 15 -19.59 2.45 4.18
CA ASP A 15 -20.84 2.79 4.86
C ASP A 15 -21.01 2.07 6.19
N CYS A 16 -20.50 0.85 6.32
CA CYS A 16 -20.63 0.04 7.54
C CYS A 16 -19.32 -0.58 8.06
N GLY A 17 -18.22 -0.44 7.32
CA GLY A 17 -16.92 -0.99 7.71
C GLY A 17 -16.70 -2.47 7.36
N PHE A 18 -17.65 -3.12 6.68
CA PHE A 18 -17.50 -4.53 6.29
C PHE A 18 -16.22 -4.80 5.49
N VAL A 19 -15.49 -5.86 5.88
CA VAL A 19 -14.31 -6.38 5.19
C VAL A 19 -14.51 -7.89 4.95
N PRO A 20 -14.22 -8.44 3.76
CA PRO A 20 -14.33 -9.88 3.52
C PRO A 20 -13.29 -10.69 4.29
N PHE A 21 -13.74 -11.72 5.02
CA PHE A 21 -12.89 -12.66 5.74
C PHE A 21 -12.79 -14.03 5.05
N CYS A 22 -11.70 -14.73 5.30
CA CYS A 22 -11.52 -16.12 4.92
C CYS A 22 -12.34 -17.02 5.86
N PRO A 23 -13.28 -17.83 5.36
CA PRO A 23 -14.11 -18.69 6.21
C PRO A 23 -13.32 -19.84 6.87
N ARG A 24 -12.06 -20.06 6.46
CA ARG A 24 -11.19 -21.13 6.97
C ARG A 24 -10.14 -20.64 7.96
N CYS A 25 -9.78 -19.36 7.90
CA CYS A 25 -8.63 -18.82 8.64
C CYS A 25 -9.01 -17.62 9.51
N ASP A 26 -10.22 -17.09 9.37
CA ASP A 26 -10.72 -15.93 10.11
C ASP A 26 -9.80 -14.70 10.01
N ILE A 27 -9.32 -14.46 8.78
CA ILE A 27 -8.47 -13.31 8.44
C ILE A 27 -9.03 -12.58 7.23
N SER A 28 -8.74 -11.28 7.12
CA SER A 28 -9.12 -10.47 5.96
C SER A 28 -8.52 -11.03 4.67
N LEU A 29 -9.30 -11.02 3.59
CA LEU A 29 -8.84 -11.40 2.26
C LEU A 29 -8.13 -10.25 1.56
N THR A 30 -7.06 -10.58 0.83
CA THR A 30 -6.33 -9.64 -0.03
C THR A 30 -6.95 -9.60 -1.42
N TYR A 31 -7.31 -8.42 -1.89
CA TYR A 31 -7.65 -8.14 -3.27
C TYR A 31 -6.42 -8.15 -4.18
N HIS A 32 -6.46 -8.95 -5.24
CA HIS A 32 -5.44 -9.03 -6.28
C HIS A 32 -5.93 -8.30 -7.53
N LEU A 33 -5.29 -7.19 -7.91
CA LEU A 33 -5.65 -6.44 -9.12
C LEU A 33 -5.49 -7.26 -10.40
N SER A 34 -4.45 -8.10 -10.47
CA SER A 34 -4.14 -8.91 -11.67
C SER A 34 -5.21 -9.95 -11.97
N THR A 35 -5.84 -10.52 -10.94
CA THR A 35 -6.88 -11.54 -11.08
C THR A 35 -8.30 -11.00 -10.89
N GLY A 36 -8.45 -9.82 -10.28
CA GLY A 36 -9.74 -9.27 -9.88
C GLY A 36 -10.42 -10.07 -8.77
N ARG A 37 -9.66 -10.76 -7.92
CA ARG A 37 -10.19 -11.70 -6.91
C ARG A 37 -9.68 -11.40 -5.51
N LEU A 38 -10.42 -11.88 -4.51
CA LEU A 38 -10.05 -11.88 -3.11
C LEU A 38 -9.37 -13.20 -2.76
N HIS A 39 -8.19 -13.14 -2.15
CA HIS A 39 -7.33 -14.27 -1.86
C HIS A 39 -6.96 -14.34 -0.37
N CYS A 40 -7.02 -15.54 0.18
CA CYS A 40 -6.38 -15.91 1.44
C CYS A 40 -5.00 -16.47 1.13
N HIS A 41 -3.94 -15.81 1.58
CA HIS A 41 -2.57 -16.28 1.38
C HIS A 41 -2.16 -17.41 2.32
N TYR A 42 -2.95 -17.71 3.36
CA TYR A 42 -2.63 -18.76 4.33
C TYR A 42 -3.12 -20.13 3.88
N CYS A 43 -4.36 -20.22 3.38
CA CYS A 43 -4.96 -21.49 2.97
C CYS A 43 -5.30 -21.57 1.48
N GLY A 44 -4.98 -20.53 0.70
CA GLY A 44 -5.27 -20.48 -0.74
C GLY A 44 -6.76 -20.31 -1.09
N TYR A 45 -7.64 -20.01 -0.12
CA TYR A 45 -9.05 -19.73 -0.41
C TYR A 45 -9.17 -18.50 -1.31
N GLN A 46 -10.07 -18.56 -2.29
CA GLN A 46 -10.31 -17.45 -3.22
C GLN A 46 -11.80 -17.24 -3.43
N GLN A 47 -12.19 -15.99 -3.60
CA GLN A 47 -13.55 -15.64 -3.99
C GLN A 47 -13.54 -14.44 -4.98
N PRO A 48 -14.57 -14.29 -5.82
CA PRO A 48 -14.75 -13.07 -6.61
C PRO A 48 -14.96 -11.85 -5.70
N ILE A 49 -14.80 -10.65 -6.27
CA ILE A 49 -15.18 -9.42 -5.58
C ILE A 49 -16.70 -9.37 -5.33
N LEU A 50 -17.10 -8.83 -4.18
CA LEU A 50 -18.50 -8.60 -3.85
C LEU A 50 -18.97 -7.33 -4.57
N ARG A 51 -20.19 -7.37 -5.16
CA ARG A 51 -20.80 -6.21 -5.83
C ARG A 51 -21.61 -5.33 -4.88
N SER A 52 -22.12 -5.92 -3.81
CA SER A 52 -22.83 -5.23 -2.74
C SER A 52 -22.35 -5.75 -1.39
N CYS A 53 -22.39 -4.88 -0.39
CA CYS A 53 -22.06 -5.20 0.98
C CYS A 53 -23.11 -6.17 1.53
N PRO A 54 -22.72 -7.34 2.06
CA PRO A 54 -23.66 -8.28 2.64
C PRO A 54 -24.27 -7.76 3.96
N ASP A 55 -23.58 -6.86 4.66
CA ASP A 55 -24.01 -6.37 5.96
C ASP A 55 -25.01 -5.21 5.86
N CYS A 56 -24.80 -4.25 4.96
CA CYS A 56 -25.65 -3.06 4.84
C CYS A 56 -26.31 -2.87 3.47
N GLY A 57 -26.07 -3.76 2.50
CA GLY A 57 -26.63 -3.68 1.15
C GLY A 57 -26.01 -2.62 0.23
N SER A 58 -25.10 -1.79 0.74
CA SER A 58 -24.41 -0.76 -0.05
C SER A 58 -23.66 -1.33 -1.26
N ASP A 59 -23.78 -0.69 -2.41
CA ASP A 59 -23.00 -0.98 -3.63
C ASP A 59 -21.62 -0.30 -3.63
N ARG A 60 -21.31 0.51 -2.61
CA ARG A 60 -20.09 1.33 -2.53
C ARG A 60 -18.88 0.57 -2.01
N LEU A 61 -18.73 -0.71 -2.33
CA LEU A 61 -17.53 -1.45 -1.95
C LEU A 61 -16.29 -0.87 -2.65
N ARG A 62 -15.25 -0.55 -1.89
CA ARG A 62 -14.00 0.04 -2.38
C ARG A 62 -12.82 -0.83 -2.04
N THR A 63 -11.87 -0.91 -2.95
CA THR A 63 -10.57 -1.51 -2.65
C THR A 63 -9.73 -0.48 -1.88
N GLN A 64 -9.43 -0.81 -0.63
CA GLN A 64 -8.59 -0.05 0.29
C GLN A 64 -7.22 -0.71 0.34
N GLY A 65 -6.16 0.09 0.46
CA GLY A 65 -4.79 -0.39 0.29
C GLY A 65 -4.13 0.54 -0.70
N VAL A 66 -3.67 1.66 -0.16
CA VAL A 66 -2.88 2.62 -0.91
C VAL A 66 -1.50 2.01 -1.02
N GLY A 67 -1.32 1.22 -2.08
CA GLY A 67 -0.01 0.98 -2.64
C GLY A 67 0.61 2.35 -2.89
N THR A 68 1.86 2.47 -2.46
CA THR A 68 2.81 3.53 -2.82
C THR A 68 2.62 4.05 -4.27
N GLU A 69 2.17 3.21 -5.20
CA GLU A 69 1.76 3.53 -6.58
C GLU A 69 0.62 4.56 -6.71
N ARG A 70 -0.46 4.42 -5.94
CA ARG A 70 -1.59 5.37 -6.02
C ARG A 70 -1.22 6.72 -5.40
N LEU A 71 -0.37 6.69 -4.37
CA LEU A 71 0.16 7.90 -3.76
C LEU A 71 1.16 8.58 -4.71
N GLU A 72 2.02 7.83 -5.38
CA GLU A 72 2.89 8.30 -6.46
C GLU A 72 2.07 9.01 -7.56
N ALA A 73 1.08 8.33 -8.15
CA ALA A 73 0.25 8.93 -9.20
C ALA A 73 -0.51 10.20 -8.74
N ALA A 74 -1.00 10.22 -7.50
CA ALA A 74 -1.67 11.40 -6.95
C ALA A 74 -0.70 12.58 -6.73
N LEU A 75 0.55 12.29 -6.32
CA LEU A 75 1.58 13.30 -6.15
C LEU A 75 2.05 13.85 -7.49
N GLU A 76 2.28 13.00 -8.50
CA GLU A 76 2.62 13.43 -9.86
C GLU A 76 1.53 14.34 -10.46
N ALA A 77 0.25 13.99 -10.27
CA ALA A 77 -0.85 14.83 -10.74
C ALA A 77 -0.94 16.17 -10.01
N ARG A 78 -0.59 16.22 -8.71
CA ARG A 78 -0.71 17.42 -7.88
C ARG A 78 0.51 18.34 -7.96
N PHE A 79 1.69 17.78 -8.21
CA PHE A 79 2.99 18.43 -8.27
C PHE A 79 3.70 18.06 -9.58
N PRO A 80 3.22 18.55 -10.74
CA PRO A 80 3.70 18.12 -12.06
C PRO A 80 5.18 18.44 -12.32
N ASP A 81 5.74 19.43 -11.61
CA ASP A 81 7.15 19.83 -11.75
C ASP A 81 8.10 19.04 -10.82
N ALA A 82 7.55 18.29 -9.86
CA ALA A 82 8.35 17.53 -8.89
C ALA A 82 8.66 16.13 -9.41
N LYS A 83 9.90 15.69 -9.24
CA LYS A 83 10.32 14.32 -9.55
C LYS A 83 9.95 13.40 -8.40
N VAL A 84 8.88 12.63 -8.59
CA VAL A 84 8.43 11.64 -7.62
C VAL A 84 9.16 10.32 -7.87
N GLY A 85 9.67 9.70 -6.82
CA GLY A 85 10.24 8.35 -6.86
C GLY A 85 9.50 7.42 -5.91
N ARG A 86 9.42 6.12 -6.26
CA ARG A 86 8.80 5.10 -5.44
C ARG A 86 9.78 4.02 -4.96
N MET A 87 9.66 3.67 -3.69
CA MET A 87 10.51 2.71 -3.01
C MET A 87 9.69 1.77 -2.11
N ASP A 88 9.35 0.61 -2.65
CA ASP A 88 8.64 -0.47 -1.96
C ASP A 88 9.24 -1.83 -2.31
N ARG A 89 8.60 -2.91 -1.84
CA ARG A 89 9.09 -4.28 -2.03
C ARG A 89 9.11 -4.71 -3.51
N ASP A 90 8.24 -4.13 -4.34
CA ASP A 90 8.12 -4.51 -5.75
C ASP A 90 9.16 -3.76 -6.59
N THR A 91 9.50 -2.51 -6.23
CA THR A 91 10.58 -1.75 -6.88
C THR A 91 12.00 -2.18 -6.46
N THR A 92 12.12 -3.08 -5.47
CA THR A 92 13.40 -3.42 -4.84
C THR A 92 13.83 -4.89 -4.98
N SER A 93 13.19 -5.64 -5.87
CA SER A 93 13.40 -7.08 -6.10
C SER A 93 14.81 -7.48 -6.59
N GLY A 94 15.62 -6.55 -7.09
CA GLY A 94 17.02 -6.80 -7.49
C GLY A 94 18.03 -6.56 -6.36
N ARG A 95 19.12 -7.36 -6.31
CA ARG A 95 20.29 -7.06 -5.45
C ARG A 95 20.72 -5.59 -5.68
N ASN A 96 20.78 -4.82 -4.60
CA ASN A 96 21.15 -3.39 -4.57
C ASN A 96 20.15 -2.38 -5.16
N ALA A 97 18.90 -2.76 -5.45
CA ALA A 97 17.89 -1.80 -5.91
C ALA A 97 17.57 -0.72 -4.85
N HIS A 98 17.48 -1.13 -3.57
CA HIS A 98 17.33 -0.22 -2.42
C HIS A 98 18.40 0.87 -2.39
N ALA A 99 19.68 0.48 -2.43
CA ALA A 99 20.79 1.42 -2.32
C ALA A 99 20.84 2.42 -3.49
N ARG A 100 20.48 1.97 -4.70
CA ARG A 100 20.44 2.84 -5.88
C ARG A 100 19.37 3.92 -5.79
N ILE A 101 18.16 3.58 -5.33
CA ILE A 101 17.07 4.55 -5.18
C ILE A 101 17.43 5.57 -4.09
N LEU A 102 17.96 5.11 -2.96
CA LEU A 102 18.38 5.99 -1.85
C LEU A 102 19.55 6.89 -2.26
N GLN A 103 20.52 6.38 -3.01
CA GLN A 103 21.62 7.19 -3.54
C GLN A 103 21.10 8.24 -4.53
N ALA A 104 20.18 7.88 -5.42
CA ALA A 104 19.55 8.80 -6.36
C ALA A 104 18.78 9.91 -5.62
N PHE A 105 18.03 9.56 -4.58
CA PHE A 105 17.34 10.53 -3.72
C PHE A 105 18.33 11.43 -2.96
N GLY A 106 19.37 10.85 -2.35
CA GLY A 106 20.43 11.59 -1.69
C GLY A 106 21.21 12.52 -2.63
N GLN A 107 21.26 12.22 -3.93
CA GLN A 107 21.82 13.06 -4.99
C GLN A 107 20.83 14.10 -5.54
N GLY A 108 19.55 14.07 -5.14
CA GLY A 108 18.55 15.06 -5.56
C GLY A 108 17.98 14.75 -6.94
N LYS A 109 17.99 13.48 -7.34
CA LYS A 109 17.33 13.02 -8.58
C LYS A 109 15.81 12.92 -8.42
N PHE A 110 15.33 12.83 -7.18
CA PHE A 110 13.91 12.89 -6.82
C PHE A 110 13.71 13.99 -5.77
N ASP A 111 12.60 14.71 -5.88
CA ASP A 111 12.17 15.74 -4.93
C ASP A 111 11.26 15.14 -3.86
N ILE A 112 10.47 14.12 -4.22
CA ILE A 112 9.55 13.41 -3.33
C ILE A 112 9.85 11.91 -3.43
N LEU A 113 10.07 11.24 -2.30
CA LEU A 113 10.24 9.80 -2.24
C LEU A 113 9.08 9.16 -1.48
N VAL A 114 8.31 8.33 -2.17
CA VAL A 114 7.18 7.58 -1.62
C VAL A 114 7.63 6.16 -1.30
N GLY A 115 7.32 5.66 -0.12
CA GLY A 115 7.61 4.27 0.20
C GLY A 115 7.00 3.81 1.50
N THR A 116 7.32 2.57 1.86
CA THR A 116 6.86 1.94 3.10
C THR A 116 7.91 2.09 4.21
N GLN A 117 7.68 1.46 5.37
CA GLN A 117 8.54 1.44 6.57
C GLN A 117 10.06 1.28 6.31
N MET A 118 10.43 0.77 5.13
CA MET A 118 11.79 0.57 4.67
C MET A 118 12.59 1.87 4.42
N ILE A 119 11.96 3.02 4.19
CA ILE A 119 12.68 4.29 3.92
C ILE A 119 13.36 4.86 5.17
N ALA A 120 12.76 4.69 6.36
CA ALA A 120 13.13 5.45 7.55
C ALA A 120 14.27 4.84 8.39
N LYS A 121 14.84 3.67 8.01
CA LYS A 121 15.85 3.01 8.83
C LYS A 121 17.27 3.52 8.53
N GLY A 122 17.82 4.32 9.45
CA GLY A 122 19.26 4.63 9.52
C GLY A 122 19.80 5.48 8.37
N LEU A 123 18.93 6.22 7.69
CA LEU A 123 19.27 7.04 6.54
C LEU A 123 18.98 8.50 6.89
N ASP A 124 20.03 9.31 6.97
CA ASP A 124 19.94 10.75 7.12
C ASP A 124 20.05 11.40 5.74
N PHE A 125 19.04 12.19 5.38
CA PHE A 125 19.01 12.94 4.14
C PHE A 125 18.99 14.42 4.47
N PRO A 126 20.14 15.13 4.39
CA PRO A 126 20.23 16.53 4.82
C PRO A 126 19.30 17.50 4.09
N ARG A 127 18.80 17.10 2.91
CA ARG A 127 17.86 17.88 2.09
C ARG A 127 16.39 17.56 2.34
N VAL A 128 16.08 16.57 3.17
CA VAL A 128 14.70 16.25 3.53
C VAL A 128 14.24 17.21 4.61
N THR A 129 13.26 18.04 4.28
CA THR A 129 12.69 19.06 5.18
C THR A 129 11.32 18.69 5.71
N LEU A 130 10.69 17.65 5.15
CA LEU A 130 9.34 17.20 5.52
C LEU A 130 9.24 15.68 5.39
N VAL A 131 8.59 15.06 6.38
CA VAL A 131 8.19 13.65 6.34
C VAL A 131 6.69 13.55 6.61
N GLY A 132 5.95 12.95 5.68
CA GLY A 132 4.52 12.68 5.81
C GLY A 132 4.25 11.20 6.02
N VAL A 133 3.39 10.88 7.00
CA VAL A 133 2.92 9.50 7.23
C VAL A 133 1.47 9.41 6.79
N VAL A 134 1.19 8.57 5.81
CA VAL A 134 -0.17 8.31 5.30
C VAL A 134 -0.69 7.00 5.88
N GLY A 135 -1.94 7.02 6.36
CA GLY A 135 -2.58 5.83 6.95
C GLY A 135 -2.04 5.44 8.32
N ALA A 136 -1.62 6.43 9.13
CA ALA A 136 -1.12 6.21 10.50
C ALA A 136 -2.11 5.43 11.38
N ASP A 137 -3.41 5.63 11.16
CA ASP A 137 -4.48 4.99 11.95
C ASP A 137 -4.57 3.47 11.72
N SER A 138 -4.00 2.98 10.61
CA SER A 138 -4.03 1.56 10.24
C SER A 138 -3.21 0.66 11.18
N GLY A 139 -2.37 1.24 12.04
CA GLY A 139 -1.55 0.52 13.01
C GLY A 139 -2.08 0.54 14.45
N LEU A 140 -3.21 1.20 14.70
CA LEU A 140 -3.77 1.39 16.05
C LEU A 140 -4.74 0.27 16.49
N TYR A 141 -4.97 -0.77 15.66
CA TYR A 141 -5.90 -1.88 15.94
C TYR A 141 -5.38 -3.25 15.45
#